data_AF-A0A2N3VK64-F1
#
_entry.id   AF-A0A2N3VK64-F1
#
_cell.length_a   1.000
_cell.length_b   1.000
_cell.length_c   1.000
_cell.angle_alpha   90.00
_cell.angle_beta   90.00
_cell.angle_gamma   90.00
#
_symmetry.space_group_name_H-M   'P 1'
#
loop_
_entity.id
_entity.type
_entity.pdbx_description
1 polymer ?
#
loop_
_entity_poly.entity_id
_entity_poly.type
_entity_poly.pdbx_seq_one_letter_code
_entity_poly.pdbx_strand_id
1 'polypeptide(L)'
;MDSALHYSAVVFGTVAGVVALSFGTSTIVHYRVAKETARWQAAQESTDDSHHAPLVRFTVAQAHRQMREHLLCRRESCERKAQAFQVLVEAGRIVPASDIGES
;
A
#
# COMPACT_ATOMS: atom_id res chain seq x y z
N MET A 1 0.08 30.62 -57.43
CA MET A 1 0.91 30.56 -56.21
C MET A 1 0.08 30.43 -54.93
N ASP A 2 -1.26 30.53 -55.01
CA ASP A 2 -2.16 30.50 -53.86
C ASP A 2 -2.43 29.09 -53.28
N SER A 3 -2.35 28.03 -54.08
CA SER A 3 -2.68 26.66 -53.62
C SER A 3 -1.65 26.08 -52.64
N ALA A 4 -0.37 26.44 -52.78
CA ALA A 4 0.70 26.00 -51.87
C ALA A 4 0.59 26.65 -50.48
N LEU A 5 0.11 27.90 -50.43
CA LEU A 5 -0.14 28.62 -49.18
C LEU A 5 -1.34 28.01 -48.43
N HIS A 6 -2.41 27.67 -49.14
CA HIS A 6 -3.57 27.00 -48.54
C HIS A 6 -3.23 25.59 -48.04
N TYR A 7 -2.44 24.81 -48.80
CA TYR A 7 -2.05 23.47 -48.40
C TYR A 7 -1.19 23.45 -47.13
N SER A 8 -0.17 24.33 -47.06
CA SER A 8 0.68 24.43 -45.88
C SER A 8 -0.11 24.87 -44.63
N ALA A 9 -1.01 25.85 -44.76
CA ALA A 9 -1.87 26.28 -43.65
C ALA A 9 -2.76 25.15 -43.11
N VAL A 10 -3.34 24.33 -44.00
CA VAL A 10 -4.16 23.17 -43.61
C VAL A 10 -3.30 22.12 -42.91
N VAL A 11 -2.12 21.81 -43.43
CA VAL A 11 -1.20 20.83 -42.84
C VAL A 11 -0.72 21.28 -41.45
N PHE A 12 -0.34 22.54 -41.28
CA PHE A 12 0.05 23.05 -39.97
C PHE A 12 -1.10 23.04 -38.97
N GLY A 13 -2.32 23.39 -39.41
CA GLY A 13 -3.51 23.34 -38.57
C GLY A 13 -3.84 21.92 -38.09
N THR A 14 -3.77 20.92 -38.97
CA THR A 14 -4.05 19.52 -38.60
C THR A 14 -2.99 18.96 -37.67
N VAL A 15 -1.71 19.21 -37.93
CA VAL A 15 -0.62 18.76 -37.06
C VAL A 15 -0.73 19.42 -35.68
N ALA A 16 -0.94 20.73 -35.62
CA ALA A 16 -1.12 21.44 -34.34
C ALA A 16 -2.32 20.92 -33.55
N GLY A 17 -3.45 20.66 -34.22
CA GLY A 17 -4.64 20.09 -33.60
C GLY A 17 -4.40 18.69 -33.02
N VAL A 18 -3.75 17.81 -33.78
CA VAL A 18 -3.41 16.45 -33.31
C VAL A 18 -2.47 16.50 -32.12
N VAL A 19 -1.42 17.33 -32.16
CA VAL A 19 -0.49 17.48 -31.04
C VAL A 19 -1.21 17.97 -29.78
N ALA A 20 -2.08 18.98 -29.90
CA ALA A 20 -2.86 19.49 -28.78
C ALA A 20 -3.78 18.42 -28.17
N LEU A 21 -4.45 17.61 -29.00
CA LEU A 21 -5.30 16.50 -28.54
C LEU A 21 -4.48 15.39 -27.86
N SER A 22 -3.33 15.03 -28.41
CA SER A 22 -2.43 14.05 -27.80
C SER A 22 -1.91 14.53 -26.45
N PHE A 23 -1.52 15.79 -26.33
CA PHE A 23 -1.06 16.37 -25.06
C PHE A 23 -2.19 16.46 -24.02
N GLY A 24 -3.39 16.85 -24.46
CA GLY A 24 -4.57 16.92 -23.59
C GLY A 24 -4.96 15.54 -23.03
N THR A 25 -5.05 14.53 -23.90
CA THR A 25 -5.39 13.16 -23.49
C THR A 25 -4.30 12.55 -22.61
N SER A 26 -3.02 12.74 -22.95
CA SER A 26 -1.89 12.31 -22.12
C SER A 26 -1.96 12.93 -20.70
N THR A 27 -2.19 14.24 -20.59
CA THR A 27 -2.32 14.92 -19.29
C THR A 27 -3.48 14.37 -18.47
N ILE A 28 -4.64 14.11 -19.10
CA ILE A 28 -5.81 13.53 -18.42
C ILE A 28 -5.50 12.12 -17.90
N VAL A 29 -4.82 11.29 -18.69
CA VAL A 29 -4.42 9.94 -18.28
C VAL A 29 -3.43 10.01 -17.12
N HIS A 30 -2.39 10.84 -17.21
CA HIS A 30 -1.42 11.02 -16.12
C HIS A 30 -2.08 11.52 -14.84
N TYR A 31 -3.02 12.47 -14.93
CA TYR A 31 -3.79 12.95 -13.79
C TYR A 31 -4.62 11.83 -13.14
N ARG A 32 -5.26 10.97 -13.94
CA ARG A 32 -6.04 9.82 -13.42
C ARG A 32 -5.16 8.79 -12.74
N VAL A 33 -4.05 8.40 -13.37
CA VAL A 33 -3.09 7.45 -12.79
C VAL A 33 -2.49 8.02 -11.50
N ALA A 34 -2.10 9.30 -11.47
CA ALA A 34 -1.61 9.96 -10.27
C ALA A 34 -2.66 9.97 -9.14
N LYS A 35 -3.93 10.21 -9.48
CA LYS A 35 -5.02 10.18 -8.50
C LYS A 35 -5.30 8.78 -7.97
N GLU A 36 -5.26 7.76 -8.82
CA GLU A 36 -5.47 6.38 -8.43
C GLU A 36 -4.32 5.87 -7.57
N THR A 37 -3.07 6.13 -7.96
CA THR A 37 -1.88 5.78 -7.15
C THR A 37 -1.92 6.41 -5.77
N ALA A 38 -2.32 7.68 -5.64
CA ALA A 38 -2.51 8.32 -4.33
C ALA A 38 -3.58 7.63 -3.46
N ARG A 39 -4.68 7.15 -4.06
CA ARG A 39 -5.70 6.36 -3.34
C ARG A 39 -5.16 5.03 -2.85
N TRP A 40 -4.38 4.33 -3.69
CA TRP A 40 -3.75 3.06 -3.31
C TRP A 40 -2.71 3.25 -2.21
N GLN A 41 -1.90 4.31 -2.27
CA GLN A 41 -0.93 4.66 -1.23
C GLN A 41 -1.62 4.95 0.11
N ALA A 42 -2.69 5.75 0.12
CA ALA A 42 -3.45 6.03 1.34
C ALA A 42 -4.08 4.77 1.95
N ALA A 43 -4.52 3.81 1.13
CA ALA A 43 -4.99 2.52 1.61
C ALA A 43 -3.84 1.68 2.21
N GLN A 44 -2.65 1.72 1.61
CA GLN A 44 -1.48 0.97 2.06
C GLN A 44 -0.90 1.50 3.39
N GLU A 45 -0.87 2.82 3.59
CA GLU A 45 -0.49 3.47 4.86
C GLU A 45 -1.31 2.90 6.04
N SER A 46 -2.62 2.72 5.85
CA SER A 46 -3.49 2.19 6.91
C SER A 46 -3.19 0.72 7.28
N THR A 47 -2.62 -0.06 6.36
CA THR A 47 -2.24 -1.45 6.60
C THR A 47 -0.86 -1.59 7.23
N ASP A 48 0.09 -0.70 6.91
CA ASP A 48 1.47 -0.77 7.42
C ASP A 48 1.54 -0.40 8.91
N ASP A 49 0.79 0.63 9.32
CA ASP A 49 0.68 1.06 10.73
C ASP A 49 0.02 0.01 11.64
N SER A 50 -0.63 -1.00 11.04
CA SER A 50 -1.27 -2.11 11.76
C SER A 50 -0.28 -3.21 12.18
N HIS A 51 0.95 -3.20 11.65
CA HIS A 51 1.98 -4.20 11.96
C HIS A 51 3.03 -3.72 12.95
N HIS A 52 3.16 -2.41 13.17
CA HIS A 52 4.08 -1.84 14.14
C HIS A 52 3.65 -2.19 15.57
N ALA A 53 4.52 -2.85 16.33
CA ALA A 53 4.27 -3.16 17.73
C ALA A 53 4.17 -1.85 18.54
N PRO A 54 3.14 -1.67 19.38
CA PRO A 54 3.09 -0.53 20.28
C PRO A 54 4.31 -0.51 21.21
N LEU A 55 4.82 0.69 21.46
CA LEU A 55 5.94 0.93 22.39
C LEU A 55 5.63 0.47 23.82
N VAL A 56 4.36 0.33 24.17
CA VAL A 56 3.89 -0.14 25.49
C VAL A 56 3.54 -1.63 25.41
N ARG A 57 4.06 -2.42 26.36
CA ARG A 57 3.73 -3.85 26.46
C ARG A 57 2.22 -4.06 26.61
N PHE A 58 1.67 -5.02 25.87
CA PHE A 58 0.27 -5.42 26.04
C PHE A 58 0.01 -6.01 27.42
N THR A 59 -1.17 -5.77 27.97
CA THR A 59 -1.71 -6.61 29.05
C THR A 59 -2.06 -7.99 28.51
N VAL A 60 -2.15 -9.02 29.37
CA VAL A 60 -2.55 -10.38 28.95
C VAL A 60 -3.86 -10.37 28.16
N ALA A 61 -4.88 -9.62 28.61
CA ALA A 61 -6.16 -9.52 27.91
C ALA A 61 -6.06 -8.88 26.52
N GLN A 62 -5.21 -7.85 26.37
CA GLN A 62 -4.92 -7.23 25.08
C GLN A 62 -4.13 -8.17 24.17
N ALA A 63 -3.17 -8.92 24.71
CA ALA A 63 -2.40 -9.89 23.95
C ALA A 63 -3.29 -11.00 23.37
N HIS A 64 -4.25 -11.50 24.16
CA HIS A 64 -5.27 -12.44 23.66
C HIS A 64 -6.15 -11.83 22.55
N ARG A 65 -6.50 -10.53 22.65
CA ARG A 65 -7.26 -9.85 21.60
C ARG A 65 -6.44 -9.73 20.31
N GLN A 66 -5.18 -9.30 20.42
CA GLN A 66 -4.29 -9.16 19.27
C GLN A 66 -4.05 -10.50 18.55
N MET A 67 -3.91 -11.60 19.28
CA MET A 67 -3.81 -12.95 18.71
C MET A 67 -5.05 -13.32 17.87
N ARG A 68 -6.24 -12.89 18.29
CA ARG A 68 -7.50 -13.14 17.56
C ARG A 68 -7.68 -12.22 16.35
N GLU A 69 -7.26 -10.97 16.46
CA GLU A 69 -7.38 -10.00 15.36
C GLU A 69 -6.35 -10.30 14.25
N HIS A 70 -5.17 -10.82 14.60
CA HIS A 70 -4.11 -11.18 13.66
C HIS A 70 -4.01 -12.68 13.40
N LEU A 71 -5.13 -13.39 13.28
CA LEU A 71 -5.15 -14.83 12.98
C LEU A 71 -4.44 -15.15 11.66
N LEU A 72 -4.65 -14.33 10.62
CA LEU A 72 -4.09 -14.51 9.28
C LEU A 72 -2.63 -14.06 9.15
N CYS A 73 -2.13 -13.25 10.09
CA CYS A 73 -0.74 -12.80 10.05
C CYS A 73 0.21 -13.90 10.53
N ARG A 74 1.39 -14.01 9.92
CA ARG A 74 2.47 -14.84 10.46
C ARG A 74 3.15 -14.09 11.60
N ARG A 75 3.63 -14.83 12.61
CA ARG A 75 4.33 -14.26 13.78
C ARG A 75 5.61 -13.51 13.35
N GLU A 76 6.31 -14.04 12.36
CA GLU A 76 7.55 -13.48 11.81
C GLU A 76 7.35 -12.18 11.02
N SER A 77 6.14 -11.96 10.49
CA SER A 77 5.84 -10.82 9.61
C SER A 77 4.96 -9.75 10.28
N CYS A 78 4.65 -9.90 11.57
CA CYS A 78 3.79 -8.97 12.30
C CYS A 78 4.34 -8.77 13.72
N GLU A 79 4.98 -7.62 13.95
CA GLU A 79 5.62 -7.31 15.24
C GLU A 79 4.61 -7.25 16.39
N ARG A 80 3.38 -6.73 16.13
CA ARG A 80 2.28 -6.80 17.11
C ARG A 80 1.97 -8.22 17.57
N LYS A 81 1.94 -9.17 16.63
CA LYS A 81 1.69 -10.58 16.93
C LYS A 81 2.88 -11.16 17.71
N ALA A 82 4.11 -10.85 17.32
CA ALA A 82 5.29 -11.28 18.05
C ALA A 82 5.31 -10.80 19.51
N GLN A 83 5.01 -9.51 19.74
CA GLN A 83 5.00 -8.91 21.08
C GLN A 83 3.86 -9.48 21.95
N ALA A 84 2.65 -9.61 21.40
CA ALA A 84 1.53 -10.25 22.11
C ALA A 84 1.83 -11.71 22.45
N PHE A 85 2.48 -12.46 21.55
CA PHE A 85 2.91 -13.82 21.81
C PHE A 85 3.93 -13.87 22.96
N GLN A 86 4.94 -13.00 22.97
CA GLN A 86 5.92 -12.91 24.05
C GLN A 86 5.27 -12.62 25.41
N VAL A 87 4.31 -11.69 25.48
CA VAL A 87 3.56 -11.41 26.72
C VAL A 87 2.82 -12.65 27.22
N LEU A 88 2.23 -13.45 26.31
CA LEU A 88 1.52 -14.67 26.69
C LEU A 88 2.47 -15.79 27.11
N VAL A 89 3.67 -15.87 26.53
CA VAL A 89 4.73 -16.79 26.96
C VAL A 89 5.25 -16.41 28.35
N GLU A 90 5.58 -15.13 28.57
CA GLU A 90 6.05 -14.60 29.86
C GLU A 90 5.00 -14.79 30.96
N ALA A 91 3.70 -14.67 30.63
CA ALA A 91 2.59 -14.95 31.53
C ALA A 91 2.27 -16.45 31.72
N GLY A 92 3.03 -17.36 31.10
CA GLY A 92 2.84 -18.81 31.18
C GLY A 92 1.54 -19.31 30.54
N ARG A 93 0.97 -18.57 29.59
CA ARG A 93 -0.29 -18.90 28.90
C ARG A 93 -0.09 -19.63 27.57
N ILE A 94 1.11 -19.56 27.00
CA ILE A 94 1.50 -20.26 25.78
C ILE A 94 2.87 -20.89 26.00
N VAL A 95 3.02 -22.15 25.64
CA VAL A 95 4.33 -22.83 25.56
C VAL A 95 4.80 -22.76 24.11
N PRO A 96 5.96 -22.13 23.83
CA PRO A 96 6.55 -22.12 22.49
C PRO A 96 6.79 -23.54 21.97
N ALA A 97 6.54 -23.76 20.67
CA ALA A 97 6.81 -25.05 20.04
C ALA A 97 8.30 -25.46 20.05
N SER A 98 9.21 -24.47 20.21
CA SER A 98 10.66 -24.70 20.37
C SER A 98 11.00 -25.48 21.64
N ASP A 99 10.10 -25.49 22.62
CA ASP A 99 10.39 -26.05 23.95
C ASP A 99 9.80 -27.48 24.09
N ILE A 100 9.15 -28.00 23.04
CA ILE A 100 8.42 -29.29 23.05
C ILE A 100 9.28 -30.43 22.45
N GLY A 101 10.55 -30.21 22.13
CA GLY A 101 11.38 -31.26 21.55
C GLY A 101 12.84 -30.89 21.38
N GLU A 102 13.59 -30.83 22.48
CA GLU A 102 15.02 -31.09 22.57
C GLU A 102 15.34 -31.32 24.06
N SER A 103 15.07 -32.52 24.56
CA SER A 103 15.63 -33.03 25.82
C SER A 103 15.78 -34.54 25.78
#